data_AF-A0A7C7L6Y4-F1
#
_entry.id   AF-A0A7C7L6Y4-F1
#
_cell.length_a   1.000
_cell.length_b   1.000
_cell.length_c   1.000
_cell.angle_alpha   90.00
_cell.angle_beta   90.00
_cell.angle_gamma   90.00
#
_symmetry.space_group_name_H-M   'P 1'
#
loop_
_entity.id
_entity.type
_entity.pdbx_description
1 polymer ?
#
loop_
_entity_poly.entity_id
_entity_poly.type
_entity_poly.pdbx_seq_one_letter_code
_entity_poly.pdbx_strand_id
1 'polypeptide(L)'
;MPTYSAKGADATLVLVEANMPKCIIIVSADASPTELLAGRELQTYIERASGARVPLVTTKSAYAENQVKVFVGRAERIDEFGLQTRLPRMHPEGYCIDVTSEAVLITSPTDLGLLFGVYQFLEKFVGCRWLFPGELGEVVPVCRNIILTFGRLTSNPAFELRTFKGSSNDSAIWGIRNGMNGFYTKEFAESHGDALWTPFTVHGFERILPARRYYEDHPEIFPLRNGRRVPYSLSSGQLCTTNSEALEMVVHVVSEHFTVNPSARAYWVSPNDDYGWCQCPRCVAFDRQYGYTRKRVHGRRIVTDRLMRFMSDVATRLSEQLRGRDFKLLTLAYVNYVYPPHKFKPTDSVVVLVCHYTPACYAHPIAYRDCEAN
;
A
#
# COMPACT_ATOMS: atom_id res chain seq x y z
N MET A 1 -6.94 -14.97 -2.19
CA MET A 1 -6.67 -15.80 -1.00
C MET A 1 -5.50 -16.72 -1.31
N PRO A 2 -4.61 -17.01 -0.36
CA PRO A 2 -3.54 -17.97 -0.56
C PRO A 2 -4.12 -19.32 -0.97
N THR A 3 -3.62 -19.91 -2.04
CA THR A 3 -3.99 -21.25 -2.47
C THR A 3 -2.86 -22.20 -2.11
N TYR A 4 -3.11 -23.13 -1.20
CA TYR A 4 -2.18 -24.21 -0.88
C TYR A 4 -2.60 -25.49 -1.59
N SER A 5 -1.70 -26.05 -2.40
CA SER A 5 -1.87 -27.37 -3.00
C SER A 5 -0.89 -28.33 -2.35
N ALA A 6 -1.38 -29.20 -1.47
CA ALA A 6 -0.58 -30.28 -0.87
C ALA A 6 -0.25 -31.35 -1.92
N LYS A 7 0.94 -31.95 -1.83
CA LYS A 7 1.29 -33.15 -2.61
C LYS A 7 1.43 -34.34 -1.67
N GLY A 8 0.36 -35.12 -1.50
CA GLY A 8 0.33 -36.34 -0.69
C GLY A 8 0.33 -36.09 0.82
N ALA A 9 -0.39 -36.90 1.59
CA ALA A 9 -0.64 -36.65 3.03
C ALA A 9 0.57 -36.91 3.95
N ASP A 10 1.61 -37.61 3.47
CA ASP A 10 2.67 -38.15 4.35
C ASP A 10 4.10 -37.64 4.04
N ALA A 11 4.26 -36.72 3.09
CA ALA A 11 5.59 -36.27 2.69
C ALA A 11 5.98 -34.96 3.41
N THR A 12 7.00 -35.04 4.27
CA THR A 12 7.42 -33.94 5.15
C THR A 12 8.88 -33.55 4.99
N LEU A 13 9.18 -32.26 5.17
CA LEU A 13 10.52 -31.69 5.23
C LEU A 13 10.82 -31.18 6.63
N VAL A 14 11.96 -31.54 7.19
CA VAL A 14 12.36 -31.11 8.55
C VAL A 14 13.35 -29.95 8.46
N LEU A 15 12.98 -28.80 9.04
CA LEU A 15 13.86 -27.62 9.13
C LEU A 15 14.60 -27.58 10.47
N VAL A 16 13.90 -27.92 11.54
CA VAL A 16 14.44 -28.00 12.90
C VAL A 16 13.91 -29.26 13.56
N GLU A 17 14.78 -29.98 14.26
CA GLU A 17 14.43 -31.18 15.03
C GLU A 17 15.18 -31.14 16.36
N ALA A 18 14.45 -31.34 17.46
CA ALA A 18 15.00 -31.32 18.81
C ALA A 18 15.91 -30.10 19.08
N ASN A 19 15.45 -28.91 18.69
CA ASN A 19 16.17 -27.64 18.83
C ASN A 19 17.49 -27.55 18.02
N MET A 20 17.70 -28.45 17.05
CA MET A 20 18.88 -28.44 16.17
C MET A 20 18.49 -28.11 14.72
N PRO A 21 19.22 -27.20 14.05
CA PRO A 21 18.94 -26.87 12.66
C PRO A 21 19.28 -28.05 11.75
N LYS A 22 18.34 -28.42 10.88
CA LYS A 22 18.52 -29.43 9.81
C LYS A 22 18.63 -28.81 8.43
N CYS A 23 18.39 -27.50 8.34
CA CYS A 23 18.45 -26.74 7.12
C CYS A 23 19.49 -25.62 7.17
N ILE A 24 19.63 -24.92 6.05
CA ILE A 24 20.36 -23.67 5.92
C ILE A 24 19.50 -22.63 5.21
N ILE A 25 19.58 -21.37 5.62
CA ILE A 25 18.94 -20.25 4.93
C ILE A 25 19.93 -19.70 3.90
N ILE A 26 19.45 -19.53 2.66
CA ILE A 26 20.22 -19.04 1.54
C ILE A 26 19.59 -17.74 1.04
N VAL A 27 20.40 -16.71 0.93
CA VAL A 27 20.08 -15.42 0.30
C VAL A 27 21.14 -15.17 -0.77
N SER A 28 20.84 -14.54 -1.91
CA SER A 28 21.89 -14.29 -2.93
C SER A 28 22.99 -13.36 -2.39
N ALA A 29 24.23 -13.50 -2.90
CA ALA A 29 25.31 -12.56 -2.58
C ALA A 29 25.02 -11.14 -3.07
N ASP A 30 24.26 -11.01 -4.16
CA ASP A 30 23.81 -9.73 -4.74
C ASP A 30 22.41 -9.33 -4.25
N ALA A 31 21.98 -9.87 -3.11
CA ALA A 31 20.71 -9.55 -2.49
C ALA A 31 20.62 -8.07 -2.12
N SER A 32 19.44 -7.50 -2.33
CA SER A 32 19.16 -6.16 -1.83
C SER A 32 19.19 -6.12 -0.29
N PRO A 33 19.32 -4.94 0.32
CA PRO A 33 19.20 -4.81 1.77
C PRO A 33 17.88 -5.39 2.31
N THR A 34 16.79 -5.27 1.55
CA THR A 34 15.48 -5.81 1.92
C THR A 34 15.40 -7.33 1.78
N GLU A 35 16.03 -7.94 0.77
CA GLU A 35 16.14 -9.40 0.66
C GLU A 35 16.97 -9.99 1.83
N LEU A 36 18.06 -9.32 2.20
CA LEU A 36 18.86 -9.72 3.37
C LEU A 36 18.08 -9.56 4.67
N LEU A 37 17.28 -8.49 4.81
CA LEU A 37 16.34 -8.33 5.92
C LEU A 37 15.34 -9.49 5.98
N ALA A 38 14.77 -9.89 4.84
CA ALA A 38 13.83 -11.01 4.77
C ALA A 38 14.46 -12.33 5.26
N GLY A 39 15.69 -12.63 4.83
CA GLY A 39 16.44 -13.79 5.32
C GLY A 39 16.74 -13.72 6.83
N ARG A 40 17.08 -12.53 7.35
CA ARG A 40 17.35 -12.31 8.77
C ARG A 40 16.08 -12.45 9.63
N GLU A 41 14.96 -11.88 9.21
CA GLU A 41 13.67 -12.05 9.90
C GLU A 41 13.33 -13.54 10.00
N LEU A 42 13.48 -14.30 8.90
CA LEU A 42 13.26 -15.74 8.92
C LEU A 42 14.16 -16.46 9.94
N GLN A 43 15.47 -16.18 9.94
CA GLN A 43 16.42 -16.75 10.92
C GLN A 43 16.00 -16.40 12.36
N THR A 44 15.73 -15.13 12.64
CA THR A 44 15.39 -14.63 13.97
C THR A 44 14.13 -15.29 14.52
N TYR A 45 13.09 -15.43 13.71
CA TYR A 45 11.84 -16.04 14.17
C TYR A 45 11.93 -17.55 14.31
N ILE A 46 12.70 -18.24 13.45
CA ILE A 46 12.98 -19.67 13.64
C ILE A 46 13.75 -19.88 14.95
N GLU A 47 14.77 -19.06 15.22
CA GLU A 47 15.56 -19.13 16.46
C GLU A 47 14.69 -18.86 17.69
N ARG A 48 13.86 -17.82 17.66
CA ARG A 48 12.96 -17.50 18.79
C ARG A 48 11.90 -18.58 19.04
N ALA A 49 11.38 -19.19 17.97
CA ALA A 49 10.38 -20.24 18.10
C ALA A 49 11.00 -21.57 18.58
N SER A 50 12.17 -21.93 18.05
CA SER A 50 12.72 -23.26 18.20
C SER A 50 13.98 -23.36 19.04
N GLY A 51 14.58 -22.24 19.46
CA GLY A 51 15.90 -22.19 20.08
C GLY A 51 17.06 -22.55 19.14
N ALA A 52 16.79 -22.93 17.88
CA ALA A 52 17.79 -23.33 16.92
C ALA A 52 18.17 -22.16 16.01
N ARG A 53 19.42 -21.72 16.07
CA ARG A 53 19.92 -20.71 15.12
C ARG A 53 20.33 -21.36 13.81
N VAL A 54 19.46 -21.27 12.81
CA VAL A 54 19.74 -21.78 11.45
C VAL A 54 20.81 -20.91 10.79
N PRO A 55 21.90 -21.48 10.22
CA PRO A 55 22.89 -20.68 9.52
C PRO A 55 22.28 -19.94 8.31
N LEU A 56 22.69 -18.69 8.11
CA LEU A 56 22.33 -17.88 6.95
C LEU A 56 23.59 -17.64 6.12
N VAL A 57 23.55 -18.04 4.86
CA VAL A 57 24.70 -17.96 3.93
C VAL A 57 24.32 -17.30 2.62
N THR A 58 25.35 -16.83 1.91
CA THR A 58 25.20 -16.11 0.65
C THR A 58 25.80 -16.81 -0.57
N THR A 59 26.51 -17.93 -0.37
CA THR A 59 27.23 -18.62 -1.43
C THR A 59 26.99 -20.12 -1.42
N LYS A 60 27.00 -20.73 -2.61
CA LYS A 60 26.89 -22.18 -2.81
C LYS A 60 27.93 -22.99 -2.05
N SER A 61 29.16 -22.48 -1.95
CA SER A 61 30.28 -23.18 -1.32
C SER A 61 30.16 -23.31 0.20
N ALA A 62 29.17 -22.64 0.81
CA ALA A 62 28.99 -22.60 2.25
C ALA A 62 28.14 -23.75 2.83
N TYR A 63 27.65 -24.69 2.01
CA TYR A 63 26.81 -25.80 2.47
C TYR A 63 27.02 -27.11 1.71
N ALA A 64 26.72 -28.21 2.38
CA ALA A 64 26.79 -29.55 1.81
C ALA A 64 25.60 -29.83 0.87
N GLU A 65 25.82 -30.67 -0.13
CA GLU A 65 24.82 -31.00 -1.15
C GLU A 65 23.53 -31.60 -0.54
N ASN A 66 23.69 -32.43 0.50
CA ASN A 66 22.60 -33.15 1.19
C ASN A 66 21.89 -32.34 2.28
N GLN A 67 22.25 -31.08 2.51
CA GLN A 67 21.58 -30.24 3.50
C GLN A 67 20.26 -29.68 2.92
N VAL A 68 19.22 -29.61 3.76
CA VAL A 68 17.94 -28.98 3.38
C VAL A 68 18.16 -27.49 3.16
N LYS A 69 17.67 -26.96 2.04
CA LYS A 69 17.91 -25.57 1.63
C LYS A 69 16.64 -24.75 1.83
N VAL A 70 16.75 -23.58 2.47
CA VAL A 70 15.67 -22.60 2.56
C VAL A 70 16.11 -21.36 1.79
N PHE A 71 15.70 -21.27 0.53
CA PHE A 71 16.02 -20.14 -0.33
C PHE A 71 15.04 -18.99 -0.11
N VAL A 72 15.57 -17.79 0.10
CA VAL A 72 14.81 -16.54 0.27
C VAL A 72 15.37 -15.51 -0.69
N GLY A 73 14.60 -15.13 -1.71
CA GLY A 73 15.05 -14.15 -2.68
C GLY A 73 14.16 -14.02 -3.90
N ARG A 74 14.56 -13.13 -4.82
CA ARG A 74 13.93 -13.02 -6.14
C ARG A 74 14.06 -14.34 -6.90
N ALA A 75 12.97 -14.76 -7.55
CA ALA A 75 12.93 -16.06 -8.22
C ALA A 75 13.91 -16.20 -9.39
N GLU A 76 14.27 -15.10 -10.05
CA GLU A 76 15.24 -15.09 -11.15
C GLU A 76 16.63 -15.59 -10.73
N ARG A 77 16.94 -15.56 -9.43
CA ARG A 77 18.22 -15.95 -8.85
C ARG A 77 18.24 -17.39 -8.34
N ILE A 78 17.13 -18.12 -8.46
CA ILE A 78 17.02 -19.47 -7.89
C ILE A 78 17.97 -20.46 -8.58
N ASP A 79 18.16 -20.29 -9.90
CA ASP A 79 19.00 -21.16 -10.71
C ASP A 79 20.49 -21.06 -10.30
N GLU A 80 20.91 -19.89 -9.76
CA GLU A 80 22.24 -19.69 -9.16
C GLU A 80 22.51 -20.71 -8.05
N PHE A 81 21.46 -21.27 -7.43
CA PHE A 81 21.51 -22.23 -6.33
C PHE A 81 21.26 -23.68 -6.78
N GLY A 82 21.07 -23.93 -8.09
CA GLY A 82 20.73 -25.25 -8.63
C GLY A 82 19.33 -25.72 -8.26
N LEU A 83 18.49 -24.78 -7.80
CA LEU A 83 17.12 -25.01 -7.38
C LEU A 83 16.20 -24.58 -8.52
N GLN A 84 15.08 -25.29 -8.71
CA GLN A 84 14.12 -24.94 -9.76
C GLN A 84 12.73 -24.74 -9.18
N THR A 85 12.07 -23.65 -9.58
CA THR A 85 10.63 -23.50 -9.39
C THR A 85 10.00 -22.81 -10.58
N ARG A 86 8.84 -23.31 -10.99
CA ARG A 86 7.99 -22.61 -11.96
C ARG A 86 7.14 -21.62 -11.19
N LEU A 87 7.54 -20.35 -11.21
CA LEU A 87 6.68 -19.28 -10.74
C LEU A 87 5.45 -19.16 -11.64
N PRO A 88 4.23 -19.08 -11.07
CA PRO A 88 3.09 -18.65 -11.84
C PRO A 88 3.25 -17.17 -12.22
N ARG A 89 2.49 -16.72 -13.22
CA ARG A 89 2.29 -15.28 -13.43
C ARG A 89 1.68 -14.70 -12.15
N MET A 90 2.37 -13.74 -11.55
CA MET A 90 2.01 -13.22 -10.23
C MET A 90 2.07 -11.69 -10.20
N HIS A 91 1.30 -11.12 -9.29
CA HIS A 91 1.34 -9.70 -8.98
C HIS A 91 2.74 -9.31 -8.46
N PRO A 92 3.24 -8.09 -8.68
CA PRO A 92 4.56 -7.66 -8.18
C PRO A 92 4.74 -7.87 -6.67
N GLU A 93 3.69 -7.61 -5.87
CA GLU A 93 3.65 -7.85 -4.42
C GLU A 93 3.12 -9.25 -4.02
N GLY A 94 2.98 -10.17 -4.99
CA GLY A 94 2.65 -11.56 -4.72
C GLY A 94 3.88 -12.37 -4.30
N TYR A 95 3.66 -13.54 -3.71
CA TYR A 95 4.74 -14.45 -3.30
C TYR A 95 4.37 -15.93 -3.51
N CYS A 96 5.40 -16.77 -3.57
CA CYS A 96 5.32 -18.22 -3.65
C CYS A 96 6.16 -18.85 -2.54
N ILE A 97 5.58 -19.83 -1.84
CA ILE A 97 6.28 -20.71 -0.90
C ILE A 97 6.15 -22.13 -1.46
N ASP A 98 7.25 -22.71 -1.90
CA ASP A 98 7.29 -24.05 -2.48
C ASP A 98 8.10 -24.98 -1.56
N VAL A 99 7.42 -25.94 -0.94
CA VAL A 99 8.03 -26.95 -0.05
C VAL A 99 8.15 -28.25 -0.81
N THR A 100 9.39 -28.70 -1.00
CA THR A 100 9.76 -29.92 -1.71
C THR A 100 10.51 -30.88 -0.79
N SER A 101 10.96 -32.03 -1.31
CA SER A 101 11.81 -32.97 -0.57
C SER A 101 13.20 -32.45 -0.25
N GLU A 102 13.69 -31.44 -0.99
CA GLU A 102 15.08 -30.98 -0.88
C GLU A 102 15.18 -29.54 -0.36
N ALA A 103 14.14 -28.74 -0.60
CA ALA A 103 14.17 -27.32 -0.34
C ALA A 103 12.80 -26.70 -0.01
N VAL A 104 12.88 -25.59 0.71
CA VAL A 104 11.83 -24.56 0.82
C VAL A 104 12.26 -23.37 -0.01
N LEU A 105 11.38 -22.90 -0.89
CA LEU A 105 11.64 -21.76 -1.76
C LEU A 105 10.63 -20.67 -1.43
N ILE A 106 11.08 -19.56 -0.86
CA ILE A 106 10.28 -18.36 -0.61
C ILE A 106 10.70 -17.31 -1.62
N THR A 107 9.82 -17.05 -2.59
CA THR A 107 10.15 -16.21 -3.75
C THR A 107 9.06 -15.21 -4.09
N SER A 108 9.46 -14.09 -4.68
CA SER A 108 8.59 -12.99 -5.12
C SER A 108 9.25 -12.21 -6.26
N PRO A 109 8.49 -11.51 -7.12
CA PRO A 109 9.05 -10.60 -8.13
C PRO A 109 9.70 -9.35 -7.52
N THR A 110 9.23 -8.91 -6.34
CA THR A 110 9.72 -7.70 -5.67
C THR A 110 10.12 -7.98 -4.23
N ASP A 111 10.94 -7.09 -3.67
CA ASP A 111 11.46 -7.20 -2.31
C ASP A 111 10.34 -7.07 -1.26
N LEU A 112 9.37 -6.18 -1.49
CA LEU A 112 8.20 -6.05 -0.61
C LEU A 112 7.34 -7.31 -0.62
N GLY A 113 7.07 -7.89 -1.80
CA GLY A 113 6.37 -9.17 -1.90
C GLY A 113 7.13 -10.30 -1.20
N LEU A 114 8.48 -10.27 -1.22
CA LEU A 114 9.31 -11.27 -0.54
C LEU A 114 9.18 -11.16 0.98
N LEU A 115 9.19 -9.95 1.54
CA LEU A 115 8.92 -9.74 2.97
C LEU A 115 7.55 -10.31 3.36
N PHE A 116 6.52 -10.05 2.56
CA PHE A 116 5.19 -10.64 2.79
C PHE A 116 5.23 -12.17 2.75
N GLY A 117 6.00 -12.77 1.82
CA GLY A 117 6.19 -14.21 1.74
C GLY A 117 6.87 -14.80 2.98
N VAL A 118 7.91 -14.14 3.50
CA VAL A 118 8.59 -14.57 4.73
C VAL A 118 7.65 -14.47 5.93
N TYR A 119 6.93 -13.37 6.11
CA TYR A 119 5.98 -13.26 7.22
C TYR A 119 4.82 -14.24 7.09
N GLN A 120 4.34 -14.51 5.87
CA GLN A 120 3.35 -15.55 5.66
C GLN A 120 3.88 -16.94 5.99
N PHE A 121 5.15 -17.22 5.66
CA PHE A 121 5.80 -18.48 6.02
C PHE A 121 5.82 -18.66 7.54
N LEU A 122 6.29 -17.62 8.25
CA LEU A 122 6.34 -17.60 9.72
C LEU A 122 4.96 -17.76 10.35
N GLU A 123 3.92 -17.11 9.80
CA GLU A 123 2.56 -17.26 10.29
C GLU A 123 1.99 -18.67 10.08
N LYS A 124 2.13 -19.23 8.87
CA LYS A 124 1.48 -20.50 8.49
C LYS A 124 2.21 -21.74 8.96
N PHE A 125 3.53 -21.72 8.88
CA PHE A 125 4.35 -22.91 9.09
C PHE A 125 5.07 -22.93 10.44
N VAL A 126 5.38 -21.76 11.00
CA VAL A 126 5.98 -21.65 12.35
C VAL A 126 4.92 -21.34 13.40
N GLY A 127 3.87 -20.59 13.04
CA GLY A 127 2.76 -20.24 13.93
C GLY A 127 2.85 -18.85 14.56
N CYS A 128 3.73 -17.98 14.08
CA CYS A 128 3.86 -16.60 14.56
C CYS A 128 2.56 -15.80 14.36
N ARG A 129 2.28 -14.82 15.23
CA ARG A 129 1.15 -13.88 15.09
C ARG A 129 1.58 -12.46 15.45
N TRP A 130 1.00 -11.47 14.77
CA TRP A 130 1.20 -10.04 15.02
C TRP A 130 -0.15 -9.34 15.14
N LEU A 131 -0.70 -9.33 16.35
CA LEU A 131 -2.09 -8.95 16.65
C LEU A 131 -2.30 -7.43 16.65
N PHE A 132 -1.32 -6.67 17.14
CA PHE A 132 -1.32 -5.20 17.17
C PHE A 132 0.13 -4.68 17.23
N PRO A 133 0.38 -3.37 17.04
CA PRO A 133 1.72 -2.80 17.07
C PRO A 133 2.46 -2.98 18.39
N GLY A 134 3.76 -3.28 18.31
CA GLY A 134 4.66 -3.42 19.46
C GLY A 134 4.81 -4.87 19.95
N GLU A 135 5.75 -5.08 20.87
CA GLU A 135 6.16 -6.40 21.38
C GLU A 135 5.00 -7.19 22.00
N LEU A 136 4.11 -6.52 22.73
CA LEU A 136 2.94 -7.17 23.37
C LEU A 136 1.96 -7.78 22.36
N GLY A 137 1.95 -7.27 21.12
CA GLY A 137 1.11 -7.79 20.06
C GLY A 137 1.75 -8.96 19.31
N GLU A 138 2.98 -9.32 19.64
CA GLU A 138 3.76 -10.33 18.95
C GLU A 138 3.78 -11.65 19.70
N VAL A 139 3.32 -12.71 19.03
CA VAL A 139 3.30 -14.07 19.58
C VAL A 139 4.19 -14.96 18.73
N VAL A 140 5.24 -15.50 19.35
CA VAL A 140 6.11 -16.52 18.76
C VAL A 140 5.95 -17.81 19.55
N PRO A 141 5.46 -18.90 18.93
CA PRO A 141 5.22 -20.14 19.65
C PRO A 141 6.53 -20.87 19.96
N VAL A 142 6.56 -21.65 21.04
CA VAL A 142 7.68 -22.52 21.36
C VAL A 142 7.51 -23.86 20.63
N CYS A 143 8.35 -24.12 19.63
CA CYS A 143 8.28 -25.31 18.77
C CYS A 143 9.67 -25.95 18.62
N ARG A 144 9.93 -27.06 19.33
CA ARG A 144 11.23 -27.76 19.24
C ARG A 144 11.50 -28.40 17.87
N ASN A 145 10.44 -28.63 17.11
CA ASN A 145 10.48 -29.19 15.77
C ASN A 145 9.72 -28.25 14.82
N ILE A 146 10.31 -27.99 13.65
CA ILE A 146 9.65 -27.30 12.54
C ILE A 146 9.64 -28.27 11.36
N ILE A 147 8.48 -28.86 11.12
CA ILE A 147 8.25 -29.91 10.11
C ILE A 147 7.18 -29.39 9.15
N LEU A 148 7.48 -29.41 7.87
CA LEU A 148 6.64 -28.85 6.82
C LEU A 148 6.08 -29.95 5.94
N THR A 149 4.79 -29.91 5.63
CA THR A 149 4.21 -30.77 4.59
C THR A 149 4.59 -30.26 3.21
N PHE A 150 4.88 -31.16 2.29
CA PHE A 150 5.17 -30.80 0.90
C PHE A 150 3.95 -30.17 0.24
N GLY A 151 4.22 -29.11 -0.53
CA GLY A 151 3.17 -28.40 -1.22
C GLY A 151 3.60 -27.00 -1.59
N ARG A 152 2.71 -26.34 -2.32
CA ARG A 152 2.95 -25.00 -2.83
C ARG A 152 1.86 -24.06 -2.36
N LEU A 153 2.26 -22.94 -1.77
CA LEU A 153 1.41 -21.80 -1.44
C LEU A 153 1.74 -20.65 -2.38
N THR A 154 0.73 -20.14 -3.09
CA THR A 154 0.85 -18.91 -3.88
C THR A 154 -0.16 -17.88 -3.40
N SER A 155 0.25 -16.63 -3.29
CA SER A 155 -0.62 -15.53 -2.86
C SER A 155 -0.41 -14.30 -3.71
N ASN A 156 -1.52 -13.75 -4.19
CA ASN A 156 -1.58 -12.42 -4.81
C ASN A 156 -2.52 -11.55 -3.97
N PRO A 157 -2.21 -10.25 -3.80
CA PRO A 157 -3.10 -9.35 -3.09
C PRO A 157 -4.43 -9.20 -3.82
N ALA A 158 -5.53 -9.19 -3.06
CA ALA A 158 -6.86 -8.92 -3.60
C ALA A 158 -7.13 -7.42 -3.84
N PHE A 159 -6.42 -6.57 -3.09
CA PHE A 159 -6.51 -5.11 -3.18
C PHE A 159 -5.12 -4.54 -3.44
N GLU A 160 -5.00 -3.62 -4.39
CA GLU A 160 -3.75 -2.94 -4.72
C GLU A 160 -3.26 -2.09 -3.55
N LEU A 161 -4.17 -1.37 -2.87
CA LEU A 161 -3.87 -0.58 -1.68
C LEU A 161 -4.38 -1.32 -0.43
N ARG A 162 -3.45 -1.69 0.46
CA ARG A 162 -3.73 -2.31 1.76
C ARG A 162 -3.04 -1.44 2.81
N THR A 163 -3.70 -0.34 3.17
CA THR A 163 -3.05 0.76 3.88
C THR A 163 -3.78 1.14 5.16
N PHE A 164 -3.03 1.78 6.04
CA PHE A 164 -3.49 2.38 7.29
C PHE A 164 -2.46 3.46 7.68
N LYS A 165 -2.71 4.26 8.72
CA LYS A 165 -1.73 5.27 9.14
C LYS A 165 -0.54 4.61 9.89
N GLY A 166 0.45 4.13 9.15
CA GLY A 166 1.67 3.51 9.66
C GLY A 166 2.80 4.51 9.93
N SER A 167 2.54 5.61 10.64
CA SER A 167 3.52 6.69 10.81
C SER A 167 4.52 6.50 11.95
N SER A 168 4.33 5.50 12.82
CA SER A 168 5.34 5.08 13.81
C SER A 168 6.03 3.79 13.37
N ASN A 169 7.26 3.58 13.84
CA ASN A 169 8.03 2.39 13.50
C ASN A 169 7.30 1.09 13.87
N ASP A 170 6.75 1.00 15.09
CA ASP A 170 5.99 -0.19 15.54
C ASP A 170 4.77 -0.46 14.67
N SER A 171 4.06 0.61 14.29
CA SER A 171 2.91 0.51 13.39
C SER A 171 3.36 -0.01 12.03
N ALA A 172 4.40 0.59 11.45
CA ALA A 172 4.89 0.23 10.12
C ALA A 172 5.38 -1.22 10.05
N ILE A 173 6.15 -1.67 11.06
CA ILE A 173 6.60 -3.05 11.21
C ILE A 173 5.40 -4.00 11.30
N TRP A 174 4.43 -3.70 12.17
CA TRP A 174 3.20 -4.48 12.29
C TRP A 174 2.43 -4.56 10.96
N GLY A 175 2.38 -3.47 10.21
CA GLY A 175 1.75 -3.39 8.90
C GLY A 175 2.39 -4.34 7.89
N ILE A 176 3.71 -4.29 7.71
CA ILE A 176 4.43 -5.16 6.78
C ILE A 176 4.23 -6.64 7.15
N ARG A 177 4.34 -6.97 8.44
CA ARG A 177 4.10 -8.33 8.96
C ARG A 177 2.71 -8.88 8.64
N ASN A 178 1.72 -7.98 8.52
CA ASN A 178 0.34 -8.32 8.17
C ASN A 178 -0.01 -8.08 6.69
N GLY A 179 0.98 -7.86 5.82
CA GLY A 179 0.75 -7.70 4.38
C GLY A 179 0.20 -6.33 3.96
N MET A 180 0.25 -5.32 4.84
CA MET A 180 -0.09 -3.94 4.53
C MET A 180 1.06 -3.28 3.77
N ASN A 181 0.74 -2.53 2.70
CA ASN A 181 1.73 -2.04 1.75
C ASN A 181 1.89 -0.52 1.73
N GLY A 182 1.34 0.23 2.69
CA GLY A 182 1.76 1.62 2.79
C GLY A 182 0.97 2.60 3.62
N PHE A 183 1.19 3.87 3.25
CA PHE A 183 1.10 5.07 4.08
C PHE A 183 2.08 5.05 5.27
N TYR A 184 3.28 4.53 5.00
CA TYR A 184 4.44 4.60 5.88
C TYR A 184 5.19 5.93 5.71
N THR A 185 6.22 6.15 6.53
CA THR A 185 7.20 7.22 6.26
C THR A 185 8.03 6.87 5.02
N LYS A 186 8.64 7.87 4.40
CA LYS A 186 9.50 7.67 3.22
C LYS A 186 10.64 6.71 3.52
N GLU A 187 11.35 6.94 4.62
CA GLU A 187 12.55 6.21 5.01
C GLU A 187 12.22 4.73 5.28
N PHE A 188 11.08 4.47 5.92
CA PHE A 188 10.61 3.11 6.15
C PHE A 188 10.24 2.42 4.84
N ALA A 189 9.47 3.10 3.98
CA ALA A 189 9.06 2.55 2.70
C ALA A 189 10.24 2.13 1.80
N GLU A 190 11.24 3.00 1.67
CA GLU A 190 12.44 2.76 0.85
C GLU A 190 13.31 1.63 1.42
N SER A 191 13.37 1.48 2.74
CA SER A 191 14.13 0.39 3.38
C SER A 191 13.43 -0.98 3.37
N HIS A 192 12.12 -1.02 3.09
CA HIS A 192 11.28 -2.22 3.14
C HIS A 192 10.68 -2.57 1.78
N GLY A 193 11.46 -2.39 0.70
CA GLY A 193 11.09 -2.85 -0.64
C GLY A 193 10.12 -1.92 -1.39
N ASP A 194 10.24 -0.62 -1.18
CA ASP A 194 9.46 0.42 -1.87
C ASP A 194 7.94 0.33 -1.63
N ALA A 195 7.58 0.16 -0.36
CA ALA A 195 6.18 0.28 0.07
C ALA A 195 5.61 1.67 -0.26
N LEU A 196 4.29 1.80 -0.28
CA LEU A 196 3.63 3.06 -0.58
C LEU A 196 3.83 4.07 0.56
N TRP A 197 4.27 5.27 0.23
CA TRP A 197 4.32 6.41 1.15
C TRP A 197 3.77 7.65 0.45
N THR A 198 3.31 8.60 1.25
CA THR A 198 2.84 9.92 0.79
C THR A 198 3.29 10.98 1.81
N PRO A 199 3.56 12.24 1.41
CA PRO A 199 4.06 13.27 2.34
C PRO A 199 3.04 13.67 3.40
N PHE A 200 1.76 13.41 3.15
CA PHE A 200 0.63 13.54 4.06
C PHE A 200 -0.47 12.58 3.63
N THR A 201 -1.51 12.43 4.45
CA THR A 201 -2.67 11.59 4.13
C THR A 201 -3.97 12.39 4.17
N VAL A 202 -4.95 11.94 3.40
CA VAL A 202 -6.36 12.37 3.45
C VAL A 202 -6.63 13.78 2.93
N HIS A 203 -6.36 14.85 3.69
CA HIS A 203 -6.72 16.23 3.33
C HIS A 203 -5.51 17.02 2.82
N GLY A 204 -5.63 17.63 1.63
CA GLY A 204 -4.45 18.00 0.84
C GLY A 204 -4.36 19.42 0.29
N PHE A 205 -5.44 20.12 -0.03
CA PHE A 205 -5.32 21.43 -0.71
C PHE A 205 -4.47 22.46 0.06
N GLU A 206 -4.65 22.59 1.37
CA GLU A 206 -3.78 23.44 2.22
C GLU A 206 -2.35 22.93 2.35
N ARG A 207 -2.09 21.64 2.09
CA ARG A 207 -0.73 21.08 2.14
C ARG A 207 0.02 21.26 0.82
N ILE A 208 -0.70 21.27 -0.30
CA ILE A 208 -0.13 21.46 -1.64
C ILE A 208 0.11 22.95 -1.89
N LEU A 209 -0.92 23.78 -1.65
CA LEU A 209 -0.87 25.22 -1.85
C LEU A 209 -1.26 25.93 -0.53
N PRO A 210 -0.35 26.02 0.46
CA PRO A 210 -0.66 26.62 1.75
C PRO A 210 -1.06 28.09 1.63
N ALA A 211 -2.18 28.49 2.26
CA ALA A 211 -2.67 29.87 2.21
C ALA A 211 -1.62 30.88 2.70
N ARG A 212 -0.86 30.53 3.74
CA ARG A 212 0.23 31.36 4.28
C ARG A 212 1.32 31.70 3.26
N ARG A 213 1.45 30.92 2.18
CA ARG A 213 2.48 31.09 1.15
C ARG A 213 1.93 31.75 -0.11
N TYR A 214 0.69 31.43 -0.49
CA TYR A 214 0.17 31.78 -1.80
C TYR A 214 -0.98 32.79 -1.79
N TYR A 215 -1.60 33.09 -0.64
CA TYR A 215 -2.81 33.92 -0.63
C TYR A 215 -2.58 35.38 -1.02
N GLU A 216 -1.46 35.98 -0.62
CA GLU A 216 -1.17 37.38 -0.91
C GLU A 216 -0.89 37.60 -2.40
N ASP A 217 -0.11 36.72 -3.02
CA ASP A 217 0.31 36.83 -4.42
C ASP A 217 -0.71 36.23 -5.41
N HIS A 218 -1.45 35.21 -4.98
CA HIS A 218 -2.39 34.44 -5.82
C HIS A 218 -3.80 34.32 -5.18
N PRO A 219 -4.49 35.41 -4.82
CA PRO A 219 -5.78 35.33 -4.14
C PRO A 219 -6.89 34.66 -4.98
N GLU A 220 -6.77 34.63 -6.31
CA GLU A 220 -7.74 34.05 -7.25
C GLU A 220 -7.81 32.52 -7.22
N ILE A 221 -6.76 31.82 -6.78
CA ILE A 221 -6.80 30.36 -6.57
C ILE A 221 -7.58 29.95 -5.32
N PHE A 222 -7.81 30.88 -4.39
CA PHE A 222 -8.57 30.66 -3.16
C PHE A 222 -10.09 30.83 -3.37
N PRO A 223 -10.95 30.29 -2.49
CA PRO A 223 -12.38 30.30 -2.71
C PRO A 223 -12.96 31.71 -2.64
N LEU A 224 -13.81 32.06 -3.61
CA LEU A 224 -14.70 33.23 -3.49
C LEU A 224 -15.89 32.82 -2.61
N ARG A 225 -16.07 33.49 -1.47
CA ARG A 225 -17.21 33.30 -0.56
C ARG A 225 -17.71 34.67 -0.13
N ASN A 226 -19.03 34.87 -0.14
CA ASN A 226 -19.65 36.16 0.24
C ASN A 226 -19.02 37.36 -0.50
N GLY A 227 -18.74 37.21 -1.79
CA GLY A 227 -18.17 38.27 -2.63
C GLY A 227 -16.68 38.56 -2.42
N ARG A 228 -15.97 37.82 -1.55
CA ARG A 228 -14.53 38.03 -1.28
C ARG A 228 -13.73 36.74 -1.45
N ARG A 229 -12.51 36.85 -1.96
CA ARG A 229 -11.51 35.78 -1.85
C ARG A 229 -11.09 35.72 -0.39
N VAL A 230 -10.97 34.52 0.15
CA VAL A 230 -10.61 34.31 1.54
C VAL A 230 -9.60 33.17 1.63
N PRO A 231 -8.59 33.28 2.51
CA PRO A 231 -7.66 32.19 2.73
C PRO A 231 -8.41 30.96 3.27
N TYR A 232 -7.87 29.78 3.01
CA TYR A 232 -8.35 28.52 3.58
C TYR A 232 -7.36 27.98 4.61
N SER A 233 -7.76 26.93 5.31
CA SER A 233 -6.90 26.08 6.13
C SER A 233 -7.28 24.62 5.90
N LEU A 234 -6.58 23.70 6.58
CA LEU A 234 -6.91 22.27 6.54
C LEU A 234 -8.36 21.96 6.97
N SER A 235 -9.02 22.85 7.71
CA SER A 235 -10.38 22.68 8.24
C SER A 235 -11.36 23.79 7.81
N SER A 236 -11.02 24.58 6.80
CA SER A 236 -11.89 25.66 6.32
C SER A 236 -11.58 26.04 4.89
N GLY A 237 -12.57 25.99 4.01
CA GLY A 237 -12.46 26.41 2.61
C GLY A 237 -11.76 25.39 1.72
N GLN A 238 -12.07 25.47 0.43
CA GLN A 238 -11.52 24.60 -0.62
C GLN A 238 -10.85 25.41 -1.72
N LEU A 239 -9.85 24.83 -2.38
CA LEU A 239 -9.22 25.39 -3.58
C LEU A 239 -10.28 25.70 -4.65
N CYS A 240 -10.08 26.79 -5.40
CA CYS A 240 -10.92 27.11 -6.55
C CYS A 240 -10.59 26.18 -7.73
N THR A 241 -11.19 25.00 -7.75
CA THR A 241 -10.88 23.94 -8.72
C THR A 241 -11.30 24.23 -10.17
N THR A 242 -11.93 25.37 -10.48
CA THR A 242 -12.13 25.84 -11.88
C THR A 242 -11.13 26.93 -12.31
N ASN A 243 -10.16 27.26 -11.47
CA ASN A 243 -9.10 28.21 -11.81
C ASN A 243 -7.96 27.43 -12.49
N SER A 244 -7.55 27.87 -13.69
CA SER A 244 -6.45 27.28 -14.45
C SER A 244 -5.10 27.46 -13.78
N GLU A 245 -4.86 28.60 -13.12
CA GLU A 245 -3.63 28.84 -12.37
C GLU A 245 -3.51 27.87 -11.18
N ALA A 246 -4.61 27.64 -10.46
CA ALA A 246 -4.66 26.64 -9.39
C ALA A 246 -4.33 25.23 -9.90
N LEU A 247 -4.83 24.87 -11.09
CA LEU A 247 -4.52 23.59 -11.73
C LEU A 247 -3.02 23.48 -12.04
N GLU A 248 -2.44 24.47 -12.72
CA GLU A 248 -1.02 24.43 -13.10
C GLU A 248 -0.10 24.43 -11.87
N MET A 249 -0.43 25.17 -10.80
CA MET A 249 0.34 25.17 -9.55
C MET A 249 0.28 23.81 -8.83
N VAL A 250 -0.90 23.16 -8.78
CA VAL A 250 -1.01 21.80 -8.23
C VAL A 250 -0.20 20.80 -9.07
N VAL A 251 -0.31 20.87 -10.40
CA VAL A 251 0.46 20.00 -11.31
C VAL A 251 1.95 20.19 -11.06
N HIS A 252 2.44 21.43 -10.95
CA HIS A 252 3.84 21.72 -10.68
C HIS A 252 4.34 21.08 -9.38
N VAL A 253 3.65 21.33 -8.26
CA VAL A 253 4.04 20.79 -6.93
C VAL A 253 4.04 19.26 -6.92
N VAL A 254 3.03 18.63 -7.53
CA VAL A 254 2.90 17.16 -7.56
C VAL A 254 3.94 16.54 -8.51
N SER A 255 4.20 17.17 -9.66
CA SER A 255 5.23 16.74 -10.62
C SER A 255 6.63 16.82 -10.01
N GLU A 256 6.93 17.90 -9.29
CA GLU A 256 8.18 18.05 -8.55
C GLU A 256 8.35 16.94 -7.50
N HIS A 257 7.29 16.64 -6.74
CA HIS A 257 7.33 15.55 -5.76
C HIS A 257 7.72 14.21 -6.40
N PHE A 258 7.06 13.83 -7.49
CA PHE A 258 7.40 12.58 -8.17
C PHE A 258 8.81 12.64 -8.76
N THR A 259 9.23 13.75 -9.35
CA THR A 259 10.57 13.91 -9.95
C THR A 259 11.68 13.74 -8.91
N VAL A 260 11.54 14.34 -7.73
CA VAL A 260 12.53 14.25 -6.64
C VAL A 260 12.48 12.90 -5.91
N ASN A 261 11.35 12.20 -5.97
CA ASN A 261 11.13 10.94 -5.27
C ASN A 261 10.75 9.82 -6.26
N PRO A 262 11.73 9.15 -6.91
CA PRO A 262 11.44 8.12 -7.91
C PRO A 262 10.72 6.87 -7.33
N SER A 263 10.90 6.60 -6.03
CA SER A 263 10.19 5.52 -5.29
C SER A 263 8.71 5.83 -5.02
N ALA A 264 8.29 7.11 -5.08
CA ALA A 264 6.92 7.51 -4.78
C ALA A 264 5.96 7.07 -5.90
N ARG A 265 4.92 6.33 -5.52
CA ARG A 265 3.89 5.79 -6.42
C ARG A 265 2.50 6.40 -6.23
N ALA A 266 2.29 7.21 -5.19
CA ALA A 266 1.03 7.90 -4.99
C ALA A 266 1.19 9.29 -4.38
N TYR A 267 0.18 10.13 -4.55
CA TYR A 267 0.10 11.45 -3.93
C TYR A 267 -1.35 11.83 -3.65
N TRP A 268 -1.61 12.49 -2.52
CA TRP A 268 -2.95 12.95 -2.18
C TRP A 268 -3.25 14.31 -2.82
N VAL A 269 -4.24 14.36 -3.71
CA VAL A 269 -4.82 15.61 -4.23
C VAL A 269 -6.28 15.61 -3.78
N SER A 270 -6.53 16.20 -2.62
CA SER A 270 -7.79 15.98 -1.90
C SER A 270 -8.26 17.24 -1.20
N PRO A 271 -9.59 17.47 -1.14
CA PRO A 271 -10.16 18.60 -0.42
C PRO A 271 -9.68 18.70 1.04
N ASN A 272 -9.69 19.92 1.58
CA ASN A 272 -9.57 20.17 3.02
C ASN A 272 -10.79 19.57 3.77
N ASP A 273 -10.71 19.46 5.09
CA ASP A 273 -11.79 18.92 5.93
C ASP A 273 -12.89 19.98 6.15
N ASP A 274 -13.61 20.33 5.09
CA ASP A 274 -14.67 21.34 5.10
C ASP A 274 -15.67 21.19 3.93
N TYR A 275 -16.85 21.78 4.08
CA TYR A 275 -17.90 21.86 3.05
C TYR A 275 -17.80 23.10 2.16
N GLY A 276 -16.89 24.03 2.44
CA GLY A 276 -16.85 25.38 1.88
C GLY A 276 -16.17 25.48 0.52
N TRP A 277 -16.93 25.22 -0.55
CA TRP A 277 -16.44 25.35 -1.93
C TRP A 277 -16.48 26.79 -2.46
N CYS A 278 -15.63 27.06 -3.45
CA CYS A 278 -15.59 28.34 -4.17
C CYS A 278 -16.92 28.63 -4.90
N GLN A 279 -17.43 29.86 -4.78
CA GLN A 279 -18.69 30.32 -5.36
C GLN A 279 -18.48 31.34 -6.49
N CYS A 280 -17.30 31.36 -7.12
CA CYS A 280 -17.05 32.25 -8.26
C CYS A 280 -17.98 31.92 -9.45
N PRO A 281 -18.21 32.85 -10.39
CA PRO A 281 -19.12 32.63 -11.52
C PRO A 281 -18.83 31.35 -12.31
N ARG A 282 -17.56 31.01 -12.52
CA ARG A 282 -17.15 29.76 -13.21
C ARG A 282 -17.56 28.52 -12.43
N CYS A 283 -17.27 28.49 -11.12
CA CYS A 283 -17.66 27.41 -10.23
C CYS A 283 -19.18 27.20 -10.19
N VAL A 284 -19.93 28.28 -10.05
CA VAL A 284 -21.40 28.25 -9.98
C VAL A 284 -22.01 27.80 -11.32
N ALA A 285 -21.49 28.30 -12.45
CA ALA A 285 -21.93 27.87 -13.76
C ALA A 285 -21.67 26.37 -13.98
N PHE A 286 -20.48 25.89 -13.60
CA PHE A 286 -20.13 24.47 -13.70
C PHE A 286 -21.08 23.59 -12.86
N ASP A 287 -21.30 23.94 -11.59
CA ASP A 287 -22.18 23.16 -10.71
C ASP A 287 -23.63 23.16 -11.20
N ARG A 288 -24.10 24.26 -11.80
CA ARG A 288 -25.44 24.33 -12.41
C ARG A 288 -25.56 23.42 -13.64
N GLN A 289 -24.51 23.37 -14.46
CA GLN A 289 -24.51 22.61 -15.70
C GLN A 289 -24.34 21.11 -15.48
N TYR A 290 -23.45 20.72 -14.57
CA TYR A 290 -23.01 19.32 -14.42
C TYR A 290 -23.24 18.73 -13.02
N GLY A 291 -23.24 19.55 -11.97
CA GLY A 291 -23.38 19.10 -10.58
C GLY A 291 -24.83 18.91 -10.13
N TYR A 292 -25.79 18.80 -11.05
CA TYR A 292 -27.20 18.73 -10.70
C TYR A 292 -27.58 17.34 -10.18
N THR A 293 -27.44 17.17 -8.87
CA THR A 293 -28.13 16.14 -8.10
C THR A 293 -29.11 16.79 -7.13
N ARG A 294 -30.26 16.16 -6.92
CA ARG A 294 -31.21 16.57 -5.88
C ARG A 294 -30.71 16.20 -4.48
N LYS A 295 -29.74 15.29 -4.39
CA LYS A 295 -29.18 14.83 -3.12
C LYS A 295 -28.38 15.94 -2.46
N ARG A 296 -28.37 15.91 -1.13
CA ARG A 296 -27.59 16.82 -0.29
C ARG A 296 -26.98 16.03 0.85
N VAL A 297 -25.85 16.52 1.33
CA VAL A 297 -25.19 16.01 2.54
C VAL A 297 -25.13 17.18 3.51
N HIS A 298 -25.70 17.03 4.71
CA HIS A 298 -25.79 18.09 5.71
C HIS A 298 -26.29 19.44 5.14
N GLY A 299 -27.31 19.38 4.28
CA GLY A 299 -27.88 20.56 3.59
C GLY A 299 -27.02 21.13 2.46
N ARG A 300 -25.81 20.63 2.24
CA ARG A 300 -24.87 21.10 1.21
C ARG A 300 -25.10 20.40 -0.13
N ARG A 301 -24.89 21.13 -1.21
CA ARG A 301 -24.96 20.60 -2.58
C ARG A 301 -23.76 19.71 -2.86
N ILE A 302 -23.98 18.69 -3.67
CA ILE A 302 -22.92 17.79 -4.11
C ILE A 302 -22.09 18.46 -5.19
N VAL A 303 -20.78 18.26 -5.12
CA VAL A 303 -19.82 18.87 -6.04
C VAL A 303 -18.81 17.85 -6.60
N THR A 304 -19.13 16.55 -6.51
CA THR A 304 -18.25 15.46 -6.96
C THR A 304 -17.76 15.66 -8.39
N ASP A 305 -18.66 16.00 -9.34
CA ASP A 305 -18.29 16.20 -10.74
C ASP A 305 -17.20 17.25 -10.94
N ARG A 306 -17.25 18.35 -10.17
CA ARG A 306 -16.22 19.39 -10.26
C ARG A 306 -14.88 18.91 -9.70
N LEU A 307 -14.91 18.15 -8.60
CA LEU A 307 -13.70 17.55 -8.05
C LEU A 307 -13.10 16.52 -9.01
N MET A 308 -13.91 15.59 -9.54
CA MET A 308 -13.43 14.55 -10.45
C MET A 308 -12.90 15.11 -11.77
N ARG A 309 -13.53 16.17 -12.30
CA ARG A 309 -12.98 16.90 -13.45
C ARG A 309 -11.60 17.47 -13.12
N PHE A 310 -11.46 18.20 -12.01
CA PHE A 310 -10.17 18.76 -11.60
C PHE A 310 -9.10 17.69 -11.36
N MET A 311 -9.45 16.60 -10.69
CA MET A 311 -8.54 15.46 -10.47
C MET A 311 -8.07 14.83 -11.78
N SER A 312 -8.98 14.68 -12.74
CA SER A 312 -8.67 14.15 -14.07
C SER A 312 -7.76 15.11 -14.85
N ASP A 313 -8.04 16.41 -14.78
CA ASP A 313 -7.19 17.44 -15.39
C ASP A 313 -5.76 17.36 -14.84
N VAL A 314 -5.59 17.27 -13.50
CA VAL A 314 -4.28 17.12 -12.86
C VAL A 314 -3.59 15.83 -13.33
N ALA A 315 -4.30 14.70 -13.31
CA ALA A 315 -3.76 13.42 -13.73
C ALA A 315 -3.29 13.43 -15.19
N THR A 316 -4.09 13.97 -16.11
CA THR A 316 -3.73 14.07 -17.53
C THR A 316 -2.47 14.89 -17.74
N ARG A 317 -2.37 16.07 -17.10
CA ARG A 317 -1.15 16.90 -17.21
C ARG A 317 0.07 16.22 -16.62
N LEU A 318 -0.07 15.51 -15.51
CA LEU A 318 1.02 14.74 -14.93
C LEU A 318 1.45 13.57 -15.82
N SER A 319 0.53 12.85 -16.45
CA SER A 319 0.87 11.79 -17.41
C SER A 319 1.63 12.31 -18.62
N GLU A 320 1.36 13.55 -19.05
CA GLU A 320 2.10 14.23 -20.12
C GLU A 320 3.52 14.63 -19.68
N GLN A 321 3.70 15.11 -18.44
CA GLN A 321 5.01 15.52 -17.91
C GLN A 321 5.88 14.34 -17.45
N LEU A 322 5.27 13.28 -16.92
CA LEU A 322 5.91 12.11 -16.32
C LEU A 322 5.75 10.86 -17.20
N ARG A 323 5.83 11.02 -18.53
CA ARG A 323 5.58 9.94 -19.50
C ARG A 323 6.31 8.64 -19.13
N GLY A 324 5.55 7.54 -19.13
CA GLY A 324 6.06 6.20 -18.81
C GLY A 324 6.09 5.87 -17.31
N ARG A 325 5.74 6.82 -16.44
CA ARG A 325 5.62 6.57 -14.99
C ARG A 325 4.21 6.16 -14.60
N ASP A 326 4.10 5.09 -13.82
CA ASP A 326 2.85 4.74 -13.14
C ASP A 326 2.77 5.49 -11.80
N PHE A 327 1.63 6.13 -11.55
CA PHE A 327 1.34 6.87 -10.32
C PHE A 327 -0.16 6.89 -10.05
N LYS A 328 -0.52 7.01 -8.76
CA LYS A 328 -1.89 7.18 -8.30
C LYS A 328 -2.10 8.54 -7.61
N LEU A 329 -3.12 9.28 -8.02
CA LEU A 329 -3.62 10.45 -7.30
C LEU A 329 -4.76 10.00 -6.39
N LEU A 330 -4.59 10.21 -5.09
CA LEU A 330 -5.53 9.78 -4.07
C LEU A 330 -6.44 10.93 -3.69
N THR A 331 -7.74 10.64 -3.58
CA THR A 331 -8.75 11.57 -3.07
C THR A 331 -9.83 10.80 -2.34
N LEU A 332 -10.75 11.50 -1.68
CA LEU A 332 -11.84 10.86 -0.94
C LEU A 332 -13.17 10.98 -1.68
N ALA A 333 -14.06 10.02 -1.45
CA ALA A 333 -15.50 10.26 -1.54
C ALA A 333 -16.00 10.56 -0.12
N TYR A 334 -16.14 11.85 0.20
CA TYR A 334 -16.40 12.35 1.54
C TYR A 334 -17.34 13.56 1.51
N VAL A 335 -17.96 13.90 2.64
CA VAL A 335 -18.90 15.03 2.81
C VAL A 335 -19.76 15.30 1.57
N ASN A 336 -19.83 16.54 1.10
CA ASN A 336 -20.62 16.93 -0.06
C ASN A 336 -19.95 16.61 -1.41
N TYR A 337 -19.06 15.62 -1.45
CA TYR A 337 -18.50 15.00 -2.66
C TYR A 337 -18.41 13.46 -2.52
N VAL A 338 -19.30 12.87 -1.69
CA VAL A 338 -19.37 11.42 -1.43
C VAL A 338 -20.07 10.62 -2.53
N TYR A 339 -21.07 11.21 -3.20
CA TYR A 339 -21.81 10.51 -4.24
C TYR A 339 -20.96 10.34 -5.50
N PRO A 340 -21.16 9.27 -6.28
CA PRO A 340 -20.43 9.06 -7.52
C PRO A 340 -20.64 10.24 -8.49
N PRO A 341 -19.64 10.55 -9.35
CA PRO A 341 -19.80 11.60 -10.36
C PRO A 341 -20.89 11.23 -11.37
N HIS A 342 -21.62 12.24 -11.84
CA HIS A 342 -22.67 12.03 -12.84
C HIS A 342 -22.16 12.12 -14.29
N LYS A 343 -21.13 12.94 -14.53
CA LYS A 343 -20.59 13.27 -15.84
C LYS A 343 -19.11 13.00 -15.96
N PHE A 344 -18.32 13.32 -14.93
CA PHE A 344 -16.87 13.26 -15.00
C PHE A 344 -16.34 12.01 -14.28
N LYS A 345 -16.24 10.90 -15.02
CA LYS A 345 -15.57 9.70 -14.54
C LYS A 345 -14.05 9.99 -14.40
N PRO A 346 -13.43 9.69 -13.24
CA PRO A 346 -11.99 9.85 -13.07
C PRO A 346 -11.18 8.97 -14.04
N THR A 347 -9.96 9.41 -14.35
CA THR A 347 -8.96 8.59 -15.07
C THR A 347 -8.46 7.44 -14.19
N ASP A 348 -7.83 6.43 -14.80
CA ASP A 348 -7.34 5.24 -14.08
C ASP A 348 -6.21 5.55 -13.06
N SER A 349 -5.57 6.71 -13.18
CA SER A 349 -4.59 7.20 -12.21
C SER A 349 -5.25 7.85 -10.99
N VAL A 350 -6.56 8.13 -10.99
CA VAL A 350 -7.26 8.75 -9.86
C VAL A 350 -7.95 7.67 -9.04
N VAL A 351 -7.50 7.48 -7.81
CA VAL A 351 -8.06 6.51 -6.85
C VAL A 351 -8.91 7.26 -5.83
N VAL A 352 -10.20 6.95 -5.81
CA VAL A 352 -11.16 7.51 -4.87
C VAL A 352 -11.36 6.55 -3.70
N LEU A 353 -10.93 6.96 -2.50
CA LEU A 353 -11.15 6.19 -1.28
C LEU A 353 -12.53 6.54 -0.71
N VAL A 354 -13.42 5.55 -0.65
CA VAL A 354 -14.78 5.73 -0.13
C VAL A 354 -14.73 5.82 1.40
N CYS A 355 -15.18 6.95 1.93
CA CYS A 355 -15.35 7.11 3.37
C CYS A 355 -16.73 6.56 3.77
N HIS A 356 -16.74 5.50 4.56
CA HIS A 356 -17.96 5.00 5.19
C HIS A 356 -18.33 5.89 6.38
N TYR A 357 -18.92 7.07 6.11
CA TYR A 357 -19.17 8.12 7.12
C TYR A 357 -20.64 8.58 7.21
N THR A 358 -21.37 8.85 6.11
CA THR A 358 -22.81 9.20 6.21
C THR A 358 -23.58 9.25 4.87
N PRO A 359 -24.86 8.77 4.85
CA PRO A 359 -25.38 7.75 5.76
C PRO A 359 -24.56 6.47 5.58
N ALA A 360 -24.31 5.75 6.67
CA ALA A 360 -23.49 4.54 6.66
C ALA A 360 -24.03 3.57 7.72
N CYS A 361 -24.19 2.29 7.38
CA CYS A 361 -24.60 1.27 8.35
C CYS A 361 -23.38 0.52 8.88
N TYR A 362 -23.05 0.73 10.16
CA TYR A 362 -21.96 0.00 10.81
C TYR A 362 -22.36 -1.38 11.35
N ALA A 363 -23.64 -1.75 11.24
CA ALA A 363 -24.16 -3.03 11.72
C ALA A 363 -24.22 -4.11 10.62
N HIS A 364 -24.30 -3.71 9.34
CA HIS A 364 -24.39 -4.64 8.22
C HIS A 364 -23.13 -4.56 7.35
N PRO A 365 -22.71 -5.67 6.70
CA PRO A 365 -21.68 -5.62 5.68
C PRO A 365 -22.03 -4.60 4.58
N ILE A 366 -21.04 -3.87 4.05
CA ILE A 366 -21.23 -2.92 2.94
C ILE A 366 -21.97 -3.56 1.74
N ALA A 367 -21.77 -4.87 1.50
CA ALA A 367 -22.41 -5.58 0.40
C ALA A 367 -23.88 -5.97 0.67
N TYR A 368 -24.42 -5.72 1.87
CA TYR A 368 -25.77 -6.06 2.23
C TYR A 368 -26.77 -5.12 1.54
N ARG A 369 -27.46 -5.66 0.53
CA ARG A 369 -28.26 -4.88 -0.44
C ARG A 369 -29.55 -4.31 0.13
N ASP A 370 -30.06 -4.87 1.22
CA ASP A 370 -31.36 -4.51 1.79
C ASP A 370 -31.23 -3.49 2.93
N CYS A 371 -30.02 -2.98 3.22
CA CYS A 371 -29.86 -1.88 4.15
C CYS A 371 -29.96 -0.56 3.40
N GLU A 372 -31.01 0.21 3.65
CA GLU A 372 -31.22 1.53 3.04
C GLU A 372 -30.10 2.54 3.31
N ALA A 373 -29.31 2.32 4.37
CA ALA A 373 -28.18 3.16 4.73
C ALA A 373 -26.85 2.76 4.06
N ASN A 374 -26.80 1.63 3.34
CA ASN A 374 -25.62 1.16 2.58
C ASN A 374 -25.65 1.54 1.11
#